data_AF-A0A0C1F1S9-F1
#
_entry.id   AF-A0A0C1F1S9-F1
#
_cell.length_a   1.000
_cell.length_b   1.000
_cell.length_c   1.000
_cell.angle_alpha   90.00
_cell.angle_beta   90.00
_cell.angle_gamma   90.00
#
_symmetry.space_group_name_H-M   'P 1'
#
loop_
_entity.id
_entity.type
_entity.pdbx_description
1 polymer ?
#
loop_
_entity_poly.entity_id
_entity_poly.type
_entity_poly.pdbx_seq_one_letter_code
_entity_poly.pdbx_strand_id
1 'polypeptide(L)'
;MAVMISSSPNFLNMKKILFYISLIITIYIVYIISNIFIYHFDKLNNFGLGFLIGELVLLVIFSFLTYKIRPEKKKNQYFQS
;
A
#
# COMPACT_ATOMS: atom_id res chain seq x y z
N MET A 1 -19.49 -26.75 23.85
CA MET A 1 -19.85 -26.09 22.57
C MET A 1 -18.80 -25.03 22.27
N ALA A 2 -17.82 -25.34 21.42
CA ALA A 2 -16.84 -24.35 20.97
C ALA A 2 -17.44 -23.64 19.76
N VAL A 3 -17.70 -22.33 19.87
CA VAL A 3 -18.14 -21.50 18.75
C VAL A 3 -16.97 -21.39 17.77
N MET A 4 -17.04 -22.19 16.71
CA MET A 4 -16.10 -22.19 15.61
C MET A 4 -16.35 -20.91 14.81
N ILE A 5 -15.55 -19.87 15.06
CA ILE A 5 -15.57 -18.65 14.25
C ILE A 5 -14.97 -19.03 12.90
N SER A 6 -15.84 -19.45 11.98
CA SER A 6 -15.49 -19.68 10.59
C SER A 6 -14.97 -18.36 10.04
N SER A 7 -13.69 -18.32 9.67
CA SER A 7 -13.12 -17.20 8.93
C SER A 7 -13.78 -17.17 7.55
N SER A 8 -14.75 -16.28 7.40
CA SER A 8 -15.57 -16.11 6.20
C SER A 8 -14.67 -15.96 4.94
N PRO A 9 -15.00 -16.63 3.81
CA PRO A 9 -14.23 -16.57 2.56
C PRO A 9 -14.09 -15.15 1.98
N ASN A 10 -14.91 -14.20 2.44
CA ASN A 10 -14.87 -12.79 2.07
C ASN A 10 -13.60 -12.06 2.55
N PHE A 11 -12.96 -12.55 3.61
CA PHE A 11 -11.78 -11.89 4.20
C PHE A 11 -10.53 -11.98 3.31
N LEU A 12 -10.39 -13.07 2.55
CA LEU A 12 -9.30 -13.24 1.57
C LEU A 12 -9.44 -12.30 0.36
N ASN A 13 -10.68 -11.99 -0.04
CA ASN A 13 -10.96 -11.05 -1.13
C ASN A 13 -10.80 -9.58 -0.67
N MET A 14 -11.17 -9.26 0.57
CA MET A 14 -11.00 -7.91 1.13
C MET A 14 -9.53 -7.49 1.25
N LYS A 15 -8.63 -8.40 1.68
CA LYS A 15 -7.18 -8.09 1.73
C LYS A 15 -6.58 -7.81 0.35
N LYS A 16 -7.04 -8.50 -0.69
CA LYS A 16 -6.62 -8.25 -2.08
C LYS A 16 -7.09 -6.88 -2.55
N ILE A 17 -8.33 -6.50 -2.25
CA ILE A 17 -8.88 -5.19 -2.60
C ILE A 17 -8.09 -4.07 -1.90
N LEU A 18 -7.82 -4.19 -0.59
CA LEU A 18 -6.98 -3.24 0.14
C LEU A 18 -5.57 -3.12 -0.47
N PHE A 19 -4.99 -4.24 -0.92
CA PHE A 19 -3.69 -4.22 -1.61
C PHE A 19 -3.74 -3.44 -2.93
N TYR A 20 -4.74 -3.67 -3.78
CA TYR A 20 -4.89 -2.95 -5.05
C TYR A 20 -5.16 -1.45 -4.84
N ILE A 21 -5.99 -1.08 -3.86
CA ILE A 21 -6.25 0.32 -3.53
C ILE A 21 -4.96 1.00 -3.06
N SER A 22 -4.21 0.36 -2.18
CA SER A 22 -2.92 0.87 -1.70
C SER A 22 -1.90 1.04 -2.83
N LEU A 23 -1.89 0.12 -3.80
CA LEU A 23 -1.03 0.20 -4.98
C LEU A 23 -1.38 1.43 -5.85
N ILE A 24 -2.67 1.68 -6.10
CA ILE A 24 -3.13 2.84 -6.87
C ILE A 24 -2.75 4.15 -6.17
N ILE A 25 -2.98 4.24 -4.85
CA ILE A 25 -2.60 5.40 -4.04
C ILE A 25 -1.09 5.65 -4.12
N THR A 26 -0.29 4.59 -4.05
CA THR A 26 1.17 4.70 -4.16
C THR A 26 1.61 5.27 -5.51
N ILE A 27 1.02 4.80 -6.61
CA ILE A 27 1.31 5.32 -7.96
C ILE A 27 0.91 6.80 -8.08
N TYR A 28 -0.23 7.18 -7.50
CA TYR A 28 -0.70 8.56 -7.50
C TYR A 28 0.24 9.51 -6.74
N ILE A 29 0.73 9.10 -5.56
CA ILE A 29 1.72 9.85 -4.79
C ILE A 29 3.03 9.99 -5.58
N VAL A 30 3.50 8.92 -6.21
CA VAL A 30 4.71 8.98 -7.06
C VAL A 30 4.54 9.97 -8.21
N TYR A 31 3.35 10.02 -8.83
CA TYR A 31 3.04 11.00 -9.86
C TYR A 31 3.09 12.44 -9.32
N ILE A 32 2.51 12.71 -8.14
CA ILE A 32 2.55 14.04 -7.52
C ILE A 32 3.99 14.47 -7.24
N ILE A 33 4.78 13.60 -6.60
CA ILE A 33 6.20 13.88 -6.32
C ILE A 33 6.96 14.17 -7.62
N SER A 34 6.79 13.33 -8.65
CA SER A 34 7.46 13.51 -9.94
C SER A 34 7.04 14.81 -10.62
N ASN A 35 5.75 15.15 -10.57
CA ASN A 35 5.23 16.39 -11.13
C ASN A 35 5.81 17.62 -10.43
N ILE A 36 5.98 17.57 -9.10
CA ILE A 36 6.62 18.64 -8.34
C ILE A 36 8.10 18.77 -8.73
N PHE A 37 8.82 17.65 -8.80
CA PHE A 37 10.24 17.65 -9.17
C PHE A 37 10.50 18.17 -10.60
N ILE A 38 9.61 17.87 -11.55
CA ILE A 38 9.81 18.21 -12.97
C ILE A 38 9.28 19.62 -13.30
N TYR A 39 8.10 19.98 -12.82
CA TYR A 39 7.39 21.19 -13.26
C TYR A 39 7.35 22.31 -12.22
N HIS A 40 7.64 22.00 -10.96
CA HIS A 40 7.52 22.95 -9.85
C HIS A 40 8.77 23.01 -8.98
N PHE A 41 9.92 22.63 -9.54
CA PHE A 41 11.21 22.70 -8.84
C PHE A 41 11.54 24.13 -8.40
N ASP A 42 11.21 25.13 -9.23
CA ASP A 42 11.38 26.54 -8.87
C ASP A 42 10.40 27.02 -7.78
N LYS A 43 9.29 26.30 -7.56
CA LYS A 43 8.34 26.56 -6.47
C LYS A 43 8.69 25.77 -5.20
N LEU A 44 9.82 25.06 -5.19
CA LEU A 44 10.31 24.29 -4.05
C LEU A 44 10.94 25.19 -2.98
N ASN A 45 10.12 26.06 -2.42
CA ASN A 45 10.37 26.80 -1.19
C ASN A 45 10.30 25.82 0.01
N ASN A 46 10.76 26.22 1.19
CA ASN A 46 10.54 25.56 2.49
C ASN A 46 9.14 24.94 2.66
N PHE A 47 8.08 25.60 2.17
CA PHE A 47 6.72 25.02 2.18
C PHE A 47 6.56 23.82 1.22
N GLY A 48 7.09 23.93 0.00
CA GLY A 48 7.11 22.84 -0.98
C GLY A 48 7.98 21.66 -0.54
N LEU A 49 9.10 21.92 0.15
CA LEU A 49 9.90 20.89 0.81
C LEU A 49 9.12 20.19 1.91
N GLY A 50 8.38 20.93 2.76
CA GLY A 50 7.50 20.35 3.77
C GLY A 50 6.41 19.46 3.17
N PHE A 51 5.79 19.89 2.06
CA PHE A 51 4.81 19.09 1.33
C PHE A 51 5.40 17.79 0.78
N LEU A 52 6.58 17.86 0.15
CA LEU A 52 7.30 16.68 -0.35
C LEU A 52 7.69 15.71 0.76
N ILE A 53 8.16 16.21 1.90
CA ILE A 53 8.44 15.38 3.08
C ILE A 53 7.17 14.67 3.54
N GLY A 54 6.04 15.38 3.58
CA GLY A 54 4.74 14.80 3.94
C GLY A 54 4.33 13.64 3.02
N GLU A 55 4.46 13.84 1.71
CA GLU A 55 4.17 12.79 0.72
C GLU A 55 5.13 11.60 0.83
N LEU A 56 6.43 11.84 1.06
CA LEU A 56 7.41 10.78 1.30
C LEU A 56 7.08 9.95 2.55
N VAL A 57 6.70 10.59 3.65
CA VAL A 57 6.27 9.90 4.88
C VAL A 57 5.01 9.07 4.60
N LEU A 58 4.04 9.63 3.88
CA LEU A 58 2.82 8.92 3.49
C LEU A 58 3.14 7.69 2.62
N LEU A 59 4.07 7.82 1.69
CA LEU A 59 4.53 6.75 0.82
C LEU A 59 5.15 5.61 1.65
N VAL A 60 6.02 5.92 2.61
CA VAL A 60 6.61 4.92 3.51
C VAL A 60 5.54 4.18 4.32
N ILE A 61 4.56 4.90 4.87
CA ILE A 61 3.46 4.31 5.64
C ILE A 61 2.64 3.35 4.77
N PHE A 62 2.21 3.77 3.58
CA PHE A 62 1.45 2.92 2.67
C PHE A 62 2.27 1.74 2.15
N SER A 63 3.56 1.92 1.89
CA SER A 63 4.45 0.81 1.52
C SER A 63 4.56 -0.22 2.64
N PHE A 64 4.72 0.24 3.88
CA PHE A 64 4.76 -0.64 5.05
C PHE A 64 3.43 -1.38 5.26
N LEU A 65 2.31 -0.67 5.11
CA LEU A 65 0.98 -1.26 5.20
C LEU A 65 0.78 -2.33 4.11
N THR A 66 1.22 -2.04 2.89
CA THR A 66 1.16 -2.96 1.73
C THR A 66 2.00 -4.21 1.98
N TYR A 67 3.22 -4.05 2.53
CA TYR A 67 4.08 -5.17 2.90
C TYR A 67 3.43 -6.05 3.97
N LYS A 68 2.81 -5.46 4.99
CA LYS A 68 2.15 -6.18 6.09
C LYS A 68 0.84 -6.87 5.66
N ILE A 69 0.08 -6.26 4.76
CA ILE A 69 -1.20 -6.81 4.27
C ILE A 69 -0.98 -7.89 3.20
N ARG A 70 0.23 -7.98 2.63
CA ARG A 70 0.58 -8.93 1.57
C ARG A 70 0.14 -10.35 1.97
N PRO A 71 -0.84 -10.93 1.27
CA PRO A 71 -1.31 -12.27 1.61
C PRO A 71 -0.18 -13.26 1.32
N GLU A 72 0.26 -13.99 2.34
CA GLU A 72 1.20 -15.09 2.17
C GLU A 72 0.62 -16.09 1.17
N LYS A 73 1.40 -16.42 0.14
CA LYS A 73 1.06 -17.53 -0.75
C LYS A 73 1.12 -18.79 0.11
N LYS A 74 -0.04 -19.34 0.52
CA LYS A 74 -0.09 -20.72 1.03
C LYS A 74 0.53 -21.58 -0.06
N LYS A 75 1.76 -22.05 0.18
CA LYS A 75 2.41 -23.04 -0.65
C LYS A 75 1.55 -24.29 -0.52
N ASN A 76 0.74 -24.52 -1.55
CA ASN A 76 -0.08 -25.71 -1.74
C ASN A 76 0.71 -26.95 -1.29
N GLN A 77 0.29 -27.56 -0.17
CA GLN A 77 0.76 -28.86 0.33
C GLN A 77 0.19 -30.01 -0.53
N TYR A 78 0.02 -29.82 -1.84
CA TYR A 78 -0.50 -30.83 -2.77
C TYR A 78 0.57 -31.74 -3.38
N PHE A 79 1.76 -31.78 -2.77
CA PHE A 79 2.75 -32.85 -2.96
C PHE A 79 3.31 -33.09 -1.55
N GLN A 80 3.08 -34.20 -0.84
CA GLN A 80 3.07 -35.63 -1.18
C GLN A 80 2.09 -36.33 -0.19
N SER A 81 1.08 -37.10 -0.59
CA SER A 81 1.10 -38.49 -1.11
C SER A 81 1.88 -39.45 -0.24
#